data_AF-A0A9P0D4P9-F1
#
_entry.id   AF-A0A9P0D4P9-F1
#
_cell.length_a   1.000
_cell.length_b   1.000
_cell.length_c   1.000
_cell.angle_alpha   90.00
_cell.angle_beta   90.00
_cell.angle_gamma   90.00
#
_symmetry.space_group_name_H-M   'P 1'
#
loop_
_entity.id
_entity.type
_entity.pdbx_description
1 polymer ?
#
loop_
_entity_poly.entity_id
_entity_poly.type
_entity_poly.pdbx_seq_one_letter_code
_entity_poly.pdbx_strand_id
1 'polypeptide(L)'
;MVGVKNISEMMLKQGEIHVHHGNESGKTRTGKNSRRIPKNTLDYQKFFERSKNITEVTQVDEKTFKVQSERTLEYYVVGHVIGFCTCLSGSGGHFCKHLLEVENKYCIMFQSALLLSEKDRQQLTYLALGKEIPLSSFEDINSPVHEGSSNEHTSDQTTSQQAELGAPSQFNIPIDQIGEHPAAMQHGGQLRLEYPLSAVLLSILVAVAAP
;
A
#
# COMPACT_ATOMS: atom_id res chain seq x y z
N MET A 1 -20.57 -17.85 -21.98
CA MET A 1 -20.16 -16.59 -21.34
C MET A 1 -20.41 -16.74 -19.85
N VAL A 2 -19.36 -17.02 -19.07
CA VAL A 2 -19.46 -17.26 -17.63
C VAL A 2 -19.51 -15.89 -16.96
N GLY A 3 -20.58 -15.63 -16.20
CA GLY A 3 -20.77 -14.36 -15.48
C GLY A 3 -19.69 -14.19 -14.42
N VAL A 4 -18.72 -13.32 -14.68
CA VAL A 4 -17.76 -12.85 -13.69
C VAL A 4 -18.54 -12.01 -12.69
N LYS A 5 -18.79 -12.57 -11.50
CA LYS A 5 -19.37 -11.81 -10.39
C LYS A 5 -18.39 -10.69 -10.04
N ASN A 6 -18.90 -9.47 -9.96
CA ASN A 6 -18.11 -8.27 -9.70
C ASN A 6 -17.47 -8.41 -8.30
N ILE A 7 -16.14 -8.29 -8.17
CA ILE A 7 -15.42 -8.44 -6.89
C ILE A 7 -16.00 -7.49 -5.81
N SER A 8 -16.52 -6.34 -6.25
CA SER A 8 -17.27 -5.39 -5.42
C SER A 8 -18.45 -6.04 -4.67
N GLU A 9 -19.21 -6.95 -5.31
CA GLU A 9 -20.29 -7.71 -4.64
C GLU A 9 -19.76 -8.73 -3.63
N MET A 10 -18.59 -9.32 -3.90
CA MET A 10 -18.00 -10.33 -3.01
C MET A 10 -17.44 -9.68 -1.73
N MET A 11 -16.88 -8.48 -1.83
CA MET A 11 -16.39 -7.72 -0.67
C MET A 11 -17.54 -7.09 0.14
N LEU A 12 -18.64 -6.66 -0.50
CA LEU A 12 -19.83 -6.19 0.23
C LEU A 12 -20.59 -7.32 0.95
N LYS A 13 -20.66 -8.53 0.38
CA LYS A 13 -21.37 -9.66 0.99
C LYS A 13 -20.73 -10.18 2.29
N GLN A 14 -19.46 -9.90 2.55
CA GLN A 14 -18.84 -10.23 3.84
C GLN A 14 -19.30 -9.28 4.98
N GLY A 15 -20.04 -8.21 4.67
CA GLY A 15 -20.61 -7.28 5.65
C GLY A 15 -22.11 -7.44 5.91
N GLU A 16 -22.85 -8.22 5.12
CA GLU A 16 -24.29 -8.44 5.30
C GLU A 16 -24.56 -9.58 6.29
N ILE A 17 -24.62 -9.25 7.57
CA ILE A 17 -25.23 -10.13 8.57
C ILE A 17 -26.74 -10.14 8.30
N HIS A 18 -27.24 -11.28 7.83
CA HIS A 18 -28.67 -11.60 7.72
C HIS A 18 -29.37 -11.34 9.07
N VAL A 19 -30.07 -10.22 9.19
CA VAL A 19 -31.00 -9.98 10.29
C VAL A 19 -32.29 -10.70 9.94
N HIS A 20 -32.49 -11.87 10.54
CA HIS A 20 -33.79 -12.55 10.52
C HIS A 20 -34.85 -11.61 11.13
N HIS A 21 -35.80 -11.18 10.31
CA HIS A 21 -37.00 -10.49 10.79
C HIS A 21 -37.92 -11.49 11.50
N GLY A 22 -37.68 -11.67 12.80
CA GLY A 22 -38.67 -12.18 13.74
C GLY A 22 -39.69 -11.10 14.04
N ASN A 23 -40.96 -11.35 13.71
CA ASN A 23 -42.09 -10.51 14.07
C ASN A 23 -42.38 -10.68 15.57
N GLU A 24 -41.76 -9.87 16.42
CA GLU A 24 -42.16 -9.74 17.82
C GLU A 24 -42.35 -8.27 18.19
N SER A 25 -43.60 -7.94 18.48
CA SER A 25 -44.07 -6.65 18.94
C SER A 25 -43.60 -6.45 20.39
N GLY A 26 -42.38 -5.96 20.56
CA GLY A 26 -41.80 -5.59 21.85
C GLY A 26 -41.03 -4.29 21.72
N LYS A 27 -41.54 -3.21 22.32
CA LYS A 27 -40.83 -1.92 22.47
C LYS A 27 -39.58 -2.13 23.34
N THR A 28 -38.49 -2.58 22.73
CA THR A 28 -37.16 -2.51 23.32
C THR A 28 -36.44 -1.30 22.74
N ARG A 29 -35.91 -0.45 23.63
CA ARG A 29 -34.96 0.61 23.24
C ARG A 29 -33.72 -0.10 22.68
N THR A 30 -33.65 -0.24 21.36
CA THR A 30 -32.45 -0.69 20.68
C THR A 30 -31.40 0.41 20.82
N GLY A 31 -30.51 0.25 21.80
CA GLY A 31 -29.27 1.01 21.82
C GLY A 31 -28.57 0.76 20.50
N LYS A 32 -28.51 1.79 19.64
CA LYS A 32 -27.71 1.75 18.40
C LYS A 32 -26.26 1.57 18.81
N ASN A 33 -25.80 0.32 18.87
CA ASN A 33 -24.37 0.01 18.87
C ASN A 33 -23.82 0.44 17.52
N SER A 34 -23.46 1.71 17.42
CA SER A 34 -22.73 2.28 16.29
C SER A 34 -21.38 1.59 16.22
N ARG A 35 -21.27 0.52 15.43
CA ARG A 35 -19.98 -0.12 15.15
C ARG A 35 -19.03 0.95 14.61
N ARG A 36 -17.85 1.05 15.21
CA ARG A 36 -16.80 1.97 14.76
C ARG A 36 -16.31 1.47 13.41
N ILE A 37 -16.54 2.25 12.36
CA ILE A 37 -16.00 1.98 11.02
C ILE A 37 -14.59 2.60 10.95
N PRO A 38 -13.56 1.86 10.50
CA PRO A 38 -12.23 2.43 10.29
C PRO A 38 -12.27 3.58 9.28
N LYS A 39 -11.49 4.63 9.53
CA LYS A 39 -11.41 5.79 8.62
C LYS A 39 -11.04 5.37 7.20
N ASN A 40 -10.09 4.45 7.06
CA ASN A 40 -9.64 3.95 5.76
C ASN A 40 -10.79 3.30 4.96
N THR A 41 -11.69 2.58 5.64
CA THR A 41 -12.87 1.98 5.00
C THR A 41 -13.83 3.04 4.50
N LEU A 42 -14.08 4.09 5.29
CA LEU A 42 -14.92 5.21 4.87
C LEU A 42 -14.31 5.97 3.70
N ASP A 43 -13.00 6.19 3.71
CA ASP A 43 -12.32 6.90 2.63
C ASP A 43 -12.28 6.07 1.35
N TYR A 44 -12.05 4.75 1.44
CA TYR A 44 -12.18 3.83 0.30
C TYR A 44 -13.58 3.91 -0.32
N GLN A 45 -14.64 3.79 0.49
CA GLN A 45 -16.02 3.87 0.01
C GLN A 45 -16.31 5.19 -0.72
N LYS A 46 -15.85 6.32 -0.17
CA LYS A 46 -15.99 7.62 -0.82
C LYS A 46 -15.30 7.67 -2.19
N PHE A 47 -14.08 7.13 -2.29
CA PHE A 47 -13.37 7.11 -3.57
C PHE A 47 -14.01 6.15 -4.56
N PHE A 48 -14.53 5.01 -4.10
CA PHE A 48 -15.21 4.03 -4.91
C PHE A 48 -16.48 4.60 -5.54
N GLU A 49 -17.32 5.27 -4.75
CA GLU A 49 -18.51 5.94 -5.29
C GLU A 49 -18.16 7.02 -6.33
N ARG A 50 -17.05 7.72 -6.14
CA ARG A 50 -16.56 8.72 -7.10
C ARG A 50 -15.90 8.11 -8.33
N SER A 51 -15.42 6.88 -8.27
CA SER A 51 -14.77 6.23 -9.42
C SER A 51 -15.79 5.95 -10.52
N LYS A 52 -17.04 5.64 -10.15
CA LYS A 52 -18.16 5.37 -11.06
C LYS A 52 -18.45 6.49 -12.06
N ASN A 53 -18.02 7.72 -11.78
CA ASN A 53 -18.17 8.86 -12.68
C ASN A 53 -17.09 8.93 -13.77
N ILE A 54 -16.08 8.07 -13.71
CA ILE A 54 -15.02 8.00 -14.72
C ILE A 54 -15.55 7.18 -15.89
N THR A 55 -15.60 7.80 -17.06
CA THR A 55 -16.18 7.19 -18.27
C THR A 55 -15.14 6.42 -19.09
N GLU A 56 -13.89 6.88 -19.06
CA GLU A 56 -12.85 6.36 -19.94
C GLU A 56 -11.64 5.88 -19.14
N VAL A 57 -11.32 4.60 -19.36
CA VAL A 57 -10.09 3.96 -18.92
C VAL A 57 -9.58 3.11 -20.07
N THR A 58 -8.34 3.36 -20.46
CA THR A 58 -7.68 2.72 -21.59
C THR A 58 -6.34 2.17 -21.12
N GLN A 59 -6.14 0.87 -21.27
CA GLN A 59 -4.86 0.25 -20.98
C GLN A 59 -3.83 0.70 -22.04
N VAL A 60 -2.66 1.16 -21.59
CA VAL A 60 -1.59 1.63 -22.48
C VAL A 60 -0.54 0.55 -22.68
N ASP A 61 -0.18 -0.13 -21.59
CA ASP A 61 0.74 -1.27 -21.59
C ASP A 61 0.29 -2.30 -20.52
N GLU A 62 1.05 -3.37 -20.33
CA GLU A 62 0.74 -4.41 -19.34
C GLU A 62 0.62 -3.87 -17.91
N LYS A 63 1.31 -2.78 -17.61
CA LYS A 63 1.52 -2.24 -16.25
C LYS A 63 0.82 -0.91 -16.02
N THR A 64 0.38 -0.21 -17.07
CA THR A 64 -0.10 1.16 -17.01
C THR A 64 -1.42 1.38 -17.76
N PHE A 65 -2.21 2.30 -17.20
CA PHE A 65 -3.54 2.68 -17.67
C PHE A 65 -3.62 4.19 -17.77
N LYS A 66 -4.30 4.68 -18.81
CA LYS A 66 -4.76 6.06 -18.90
C LYS A 66 -6.19 6.14 -18.41
N VAL A 67 -6.42 7.04 -17.47
CA VAL A 67 -7.72 7.27 -16.84
C VAL A 67 -8.11 8.72 -17.03
N GLN A 68 -9.27 8.97 -17.63
CA GLN A 68 -9.74 10.34 -17.86
C GLN A 68 -10.16 11.01 -16.54
N SER A 69 -9.86 12.29 -16.41
CA SER A 69 -10.36 13.12 -15.32
C SER A 69 -11.89 13.26 -15.40
N GLU A 70 -12.56 13.22 -14.25
CA GLU A 70 -14.00 13.49 -14.15
C GLU A 70 -14.36 14.95 -14.49
N ARG A 71 -13.43 15.88 -14.24
CA ARG A 71 -13.71 17.34 -14.31
C ARG A 71 -13.12 18.00 -15.54
N THR A 72 -12.12 17.37 -16.16
CA THR A 72 -11.32 17.93 -17.24
C THR A 72 -11.15 16.88 -18.32
N LEU A 73 -10.73 17.28 -19.53
CA LEU A 73 -10.41 16.34 -20.61
C LEU A 73 -8.99 15.76 -20.48
N GLU A 74 -8.32 16.01 -19.35
CA GLU A 74 -6.96 15.51 -19.09
C GLU A 74 -6.98 14.04 -18.69
N TYR A 75 -5.88 13.35 -18.96
CA TYR A 75 -5.70 11.95 -18.57
C TYR A 75 -4.63 11.84 -17.48
N TYR A 76 -4.91 11.00 -16.49
CA TYR A 76 -3.95 10.56 -15.49
C TYR A 76 -3.41 9.18 -15.85
N VAL A 77 -2.17 8.91 -15.46
CA VAL A 77 -1.53 7.61 -15.62
C VAL A 77 -1.63 6.87 -14.30
N VAL A 78 -2.12 5.64 -14.37
CA VAL A 78 -2.20 4.71 -13.25
C VAL A 78 -1.29 3.53 -13.53
N GLY A 79 -0.35 3.24 -12.63
CA GLY A 79 0.49 2.05 -12.73
C GLY A 79 0.14 1.03 -11.65
N HIS A 80 -0.13 -0.21 -12.05
CA HIS A 80 -0.66 -1.21 -11.12
C HIS A 80 0.38 -1.91 -10.26
N VAL A 81 1.63 -2.03 -10.74
CA VAL A 81 2.68 -2.77 -10.03
C VAL A 81 3.00 -2.13 -8.68
N ILE A 82 3.07 -0.80 -8.65
CA ILE A 82 3.40 -0.04 -7.43
C ILE A 82 2.19 0.72 -6.86
N GLY A 83 1.00 0.57 -7.48
CA GLY A 83 -0.22 1.24 -7.04
C GLY A 83 -0.14 2.76 -7.01
N PHE A 84 0.30 3.37 -8.11
CA PHE A 84 0.40 4.83 -8.20
C PHE A 84 -0.57 5.44 -9.21
N CYS A 85 -0.89 6.72 -9.00
CA CYS A 85 -1.63 7.54 -9.95
C CYS A 85 -1.02 8.93 -10.02
N THR A 86 -0.95 9.51 -11.22
CA THR A 86 -0.39 10.86 -11.43
C THR A 86 -1.34 12.00 -11.05
N CYS A 87 -2.57 11.70 -10.60
CA CYS A 87 -3.46 12.75 -10.11
C CYS A 87 -2.99 13.28 -8.75
N LEU A 88 -3.37 14.52 -8.42
CA LEU A 88 -2.97 15.17 -7.17
C LEU A 88 -3.38 14.38 -5.91
N SER A 89 -4.51 13.67 -5.93
CA SER A 89 -4.92 12.84 -4.78
C SER A 89 -4.16 11.51 -4.69
N GLY A 90 -3.58 11.04 -5.80
CA GLY A 90 -2.86 9.76 -5.87
C GLY A 90 -1.34 9.91 -5.81
N SER A 91 -0.83 11.14 -5.89
CA SER A 91 0.59 11.43 -5.78
C SER A 91 1.15 10.90 -4.46
N GLY A 92 2.36 10.34 -4.49
CA GLY A 92 2.99 9.76 -3.31
C GLY A 92 2.46 8.39 -2.88
N GLY A 93 1.73 7.69 -3.76
CA GLY A 93 1.18 6.35 -3.47
C GLY A 93 -0.12 6.38 -2.66
N HIS A 94 -0.79 7.52 -2.60
CA HIS A 94 -2.09 7.62 -1.96
C HIS A 94 -3.19 6.95 -2.81
N PHE A 95 -4.15 6.31 -2.14
CA PHE A 95 -5.34 5.80 -2.81
C PHE A 95 -6.18 6.94 -3.39
N CYS A 96 -6.67 6.75 -4.61
CA CYS A 96 -7.55 7.69 -5.27
C CYS A 96 -8.61 6.97 -6.11
N LYS A 97 -9.63 7.71 -6.53
CA LYS A 97 -10.72 7.18 -7.37
C LYS A 97 -10.25 6.58 -8.70
N HIS A 98 -9.14 7.07 -9.30
CA HIS A 98 -8.63 6.55 -10.57
C HIS A 98 -7.99 5.16 -10.39
N LEU A 99 -7.33 4.90 -9.25
CA LEU A 99 -6.84 3.57 -8.91
C LEU A 99 -8.03 2.60 -8.81
N LEU A 100 -9.06 2.98 -8.05
CA LEU A 100 -10.23 2.13 -7.85
C LEU A 100 -10.97 1.81 -9.15
N GLU A 101 -11.04 2.75 -10.08
CA GLU A 101 -11.67 2.47 -11.38
C GLU A 101 -10.89 1.42 -12.18
N VAL A 102 -9.55 1.48 -12.17
CA VAL A 102 -8.71 0.46 -12.80
C VAL A 102 -8.88 -0.89 -12.10
N GLU A 103 -8.89 -0.93 -10.77
CA GLU A 103 -9.13 -2.16 -9.98
C GLU A 103 -10.47 -2.79 -10.32
N ASN A 104 -11.54 -1.99 -10.36
CA ASN A 104 -12.88 -2.48 -10.65
C ASN A 104 -13.03 -2.94 -12.10
N LYS A 105 -12.51 -2.17 -13.07
CA LYS A 105 -12.67 -2.46 -14.50
C LYS A 105 -11.81 -3.64 -14.97
N TYR A 106 -10.60 -3.78 -14.43
CA TYR A 106 -9.65 -4.82 -14.84
C TYR A 106 -9.52 -5.95 -13.82
N CYS A 107 -10.27 -5.90 -12.72
CA CYS A 107 -10.24 -6.93 -11.68
C CYS A 107 -8.82 -7.07 -11.06
N ILE A 108 -8.10 -5.96 -10.94
CA ILE A 108 -6.72 -5.91 -10.44
C ILE A 108 -6.71 -5.58 -8.97
N MET A 109 -5.90 -6.29 -8.19
CA MET A 109 -5.63 -5.95 -6.80
C MET A 109 -4.33 -5.15 -6.71
N PHE A 110 -4.42 -3.88 -6.30
CA PHE A 110 -3.24 -3.07 -6.05
C PHE A 110 -2.55 -3.52 -4.76
N GLN A 111 -1.27 -3.85 -4.87
CA GLN A 111 -0.43 -4.06 -3.70
C GLN A 111 -0.11 -2.68 -3.09
N SER A 112 -0.78 -2.36 -1.99
CA SER A 112 -0.54 -1.12 -1.23
C SER A 112 0.76 -1.15 -0.42
N ALA A 113 1.35 -2.33 -0.27
CA ALA A 113 2.65 -2.54 0.32
C ALA A 113 3.49 -3.40 -0.62
N LEU A 114 4.75 -3.00 -0.83
CA LEU A 114 5.71 -3.85 -1.50
C LEU A 114 5.86 -5.13 -0.67
N LEU A 115 5.67 -6.29 -1.31
CA LEU A 115 6.02 -7.56 -0.68
C LEU A 115 7.54 -7.63 -0.61
N LEU A 116 8.09 -7.22 0.54
CA LEU A 116 9.51 -7.24 0.80
C LEU A 116 9.95 -8.69 1.03
N SER A 117 10.95 -9.14 0.28
CA SER A 117 11.60 -10.43 0.54
C SER A 117 12.30 -10.41 1.91
N GLU A 118 12.60 -11.59 2.47
CA GLU A 118 13.40 -11.71 3.70
C GLU A 118 14.68 -10.87 3.63
N LYS A 119 15.36 -10.93 2.49
CA LYS A 119 16.58 -10.17 2.21
C LYS A 119 16.34 -8.66 2.23
N ASP A 120 15.25 -8.19 1.60
CA ASP A 120 14.92 -6.75 1.60
C ASP A 120 14.61 -6.27 3.03
N ARG A 121 13.88 -7.09 3.81
CA ARG A 121 13.57 -6.79 5.22
C ARG A 121 14.83 -6.72 6.06
N GLN A 122 15.76 -7.65 5.87
CA GLN A 122 17.04 -7.65 6.56
C GLN A 122 17.87 -6.40 6.24
N GLN A 123 17.97 -6.05 4.94
CA GLN A 123 18.72 -4.88 4.49
C GLN A 123 18.12 -3.58 5.05
N LEU A 124 16.80 -3.42 4.97
CA LEU A 124 16.11 -2.25 5.53
C LEU A 124 16.30 -2.16 7.04
N THR A 125 16.33 -3.30 7.74
CA THR A 125 16.52 -3.33 9.18
C THR A 125 17.95 -2.99 9.57
N TYR A 126 18.95 -3.49 8.84
CA TYR A 126 20.34 -3.10 9.01
C TYR A 126 20.53 -1.60 8.78
N LEU A 127 19.93 -1.04 7.72
CA LEU A 127 19.99 0.40 7.46
C LEU A 127 19.33 1.22 8.57
N ALA A 128 18.20 0.77 9.10
CA ALA A 128 17.46 1.48 10.14
C ALA A 128 18.14 1.41 11.52
N LEU A 129 18.78 0.29 11.86
CA LEU A 129 19.31 0.02 13.20
C LEU A 129 20.84 0.04 13.30
N GLY A 130 21.53 -0.02 12.16
CA GLY A 130 22.99 -0.13 12.07
C GLY A 130 23.55 -1.45 12.61
N LYS A 131 22.73 -2.49 12.72
CA LYS A 131 23.10 -3.78 13.33
C LYS A 131 22.52 -4.95 12.54
N GLU A 132 23.28 -6.02 12.44
CA GLU A 132 22.80 -7.27 11.87
C GLU A 132 21.85 -7.94 12.86
N ILE A 133 20.66 -8.30 12.37
CA ILE A 133 19.67 -9.08 13.11
C ILE A 133 19.65 -10.51 12.54
N PRO A 134 19.53 -11.56 13.38
CA PRO A 134 19.45 -12.94 12.92
C PRO A 134 18.34 -13.15 11.88
N LEU A 135 18.63 -13.97 10.86
CA LEU A 135 17.69 -14.31 9.78
C LEU A 135 16.37 -14.91 10.28
N SER A 136 16.42 -15.66 11.39
CA SER A 136 15.22 -16.22 12.05
C SER A 136 14.21 -15.16 12.48
N SER A 137 14.63 -13.89 12.63
CA SER A 137 13.72 -12.77 12.94
C SER A 137 12.92 -12.28 11.74
N PHE A 138 13.27 -12.74 10.53
CA PHE A 138 12.67 -12.33 9.26
C PHE A 138 11.99 -13.47 8.52
N GLU A 139 11.85 -14.66 9.12
CA GLU A 139 11.11 -15.78 8.52
C GLU A 139 9.69 -15.35 8.12
N ASP A 140 9.25 -15.80 6.94
CA ASP A 140 7.93 -15.45 6.43
C ASP A 140 6.84 -16.02 7.35
N ILE A 141 5.99 -15.13 7.89
CA ILE A 141 4.83 -15.48 8.72
C ILE A 141 3.85 -16.41 7.95
N ASN A 142 3.93 -16.41 6.61
CA ASN A 142 3.11 -17.25 5.74
C ASN A 142 3.82 -18.50 5.23
N SER A 143 5.04 -18.79 5.70
CA SER A 143 5.66 -20.07 5.41
C SER A 143 4.78 -21.18 6.00
N PRO A 144 4.48 -22.25 5.25
CA PRO A 144 3.71 -23.36 5.78
C PRO A 144 4.49 -23.92 6.97
N VAL A 145 3.88 -23.85 8.15
CA VAL A 145 4.42 -24.42 9.38
C VAL A 145 4.65 -25.90 9.09
N HIS A 146 5.91 -26.29 8.93
CA HIS A 146 6.27 -27.69 8.99
C HIS A 146 5.96 -28.15 10.43
N GLU A 147 4.80 -28.75 10.64
CA GLU A 147 4.50 -29.54 11.84
C GLU A 147 5.42 -30.78 11.84
N GLY A 148 6.68 -30.55 12.18
CA GLY A 148 7.71 -31.55 12.34
C GLY A 148 7.80 -31.99 13.79
N SER A 149 6.91 -32.91 14.16
CA SER A 149 7.03 -33.94 15.20
C SER A 149 8.27 -33.84 16.12
N SER A 150 8.07 -33.35 17.34
CA SER A 150 8.98 -33.59 18.46
C SER A 150 8.61 -34.93 19.10
N ASN A 151 9.40 -35.97 18.84
CA ASN A 151 9.57 -37.08 19.78
C ASN A 151 11.06 -37.20 20.15
N GLU A 152 11.22 -37.47 21.44
CA GLU A 152 12.39 -37.36 22.32
C GLU A 152 13.61 -38.25 22.04
N HIS A 153 14.76 -37.68 22.44
CA HIS A 153 15.91 -38.26 23.17
C HIS A 153 16.99 -39.16 22.53
N THR A 154 18.20 -38.58 22.57
CA THR A 154 19.48 -39.12 23.07
C THR A 154 20.20 -40.21 22.29
N SER A 155 21.33 -39.86 21.67
CA SER A 155 22.67 -40.20 22.19
C SER A 155 23.78 -39.64 21.31
N ASP A 156 24.89 -39.29 21.97
CA ASP A 156 26.15 -38.84 21.40
C ASP A 156 26.69 -39.77 20.29
N GLN A 157 27.23 -39.18 19.22
CA GLN A 157 28.49 -39.64 18.63
C GLN A 157 29.09 -38.61 17.66
N THR A 158 30.28 -38.17 18.04
CA THR A 158 31.34 -37.59 17.20
C THR A 158 31.61 -38.47 15.97
N THR A 159 31.69 -37.89 14.76
CA THR A 159 32.73 -38.20 13.76
C THR A 159 32.68 -37.19 12.61
N SER A 160 33.86 -36.64 12.34
CA SER A 160 34.25 -35.73 11.28
C SER A 160 34.06 -36.33 9.88
N GLN A 161 33.45 -35.60 8.96
CA GLN A 161 33.78 -35.68 7.53
C GLN A 161 33.71 -34.30 6.88
N GLN A 162 34.87 -33.84 6.42
CA GLN A 162 35.03 -32.75 5.47
C GLN A 162 34.43 -33.16 4.12
N ALA A 163 33.67 -32.27 3.51
CA ALA A 163 33.50 -32.22 2.07
C ALA A 163 33.50 -30.74 1.65
N GLU A 164 34.55 -30.37 0.93
CA GLU A 164 34.67 -29.10 0.23
C GLU A 164 33.54 -28.93 -0.79
N LEU A 165 32.90 -27.76 -0.85
CA LEU A 165 32.33 -27.26 -2.09
C LEU A 165 32.15 -25.73 -2.02
N GLY A 166 32.99 -25.02 -2.75
CA GLY A 166 32.65 -23.78 -3.48
C GLY A 166 32.41 -22.51 -2.67
N ALA A 167 33.42 -21.63 -2.65
CA ALA A 167 33.28 -20.23 -2.28
C ALA A 167 32.23 -19.50 -3.15
N PRO A 168 31.32 -18.68 -2.58
CA PRO A 168 30.52 -17.77 -3.37
C PRO A 168 31.35 -16.55 -3.80
N SER A 169 31.30 -16.30 -5.11
CA SER A 169 31.97 -15.22 -5.82
C SER A 169 31.71 -13.85 -5.22
N GLN A 170 32.78 -13.06 -5.09
CA GLN A 170 32.73 -11.62 -4.88
C GLN A 170 31.99 -10.96 -6.05
N PHE A 171 30.79 -10.44 -5.78
CA PHE A 171 30.07 -9.59 -6.72
C PHE A 171 30.52 -8.14 -6.50
N ASN A 172 31.50 -7.71 -7.28
CA ASN A 172 31.89 -6.30 -7.38
C ASN A 172 30.80 -5.56 -8.14
N ILE A 173 29.94 -4.83 -7.42
CA ILE A 173 29.12 -3.78 -8.02
C ILE A 173 29.96 -2.49 -7.97
N PRO A 174 30.22 -1.81 -9.10
CA PRO A 174 30.91 -0.52 -9.10
C PRO A 174 30.05 0.52 -8.36
N ILE A 175 30.54 0.97 -7.20
CA ILE A 175 29.94 2.06 -6.43
C ILE A 175 30.49 3.37 -6.99
N ASP A 176 30.08 3.75 -8.20
CA ASP A 176 30.40 5.06 -8.78
C ASP A 176 29.26 5.48 -9.71
N GLN A 177 28.04 5.60 -9.18
CA GLN A 177 26.94 6.41 -9.74
C GLN A 177 25.64 6.38 -8.90
N ILE A 178 25.71 6.24 -7.58
CA ILE A 178 24.56 6.55 -6.72
C ILE A 178 24.53 8.07 -6.57
N GLY A 179 23.92 8.73 -7.56
CA GLY A 179 23.42 10.08 -7.41
C GLY A 179 22.49 10.13 -6.20
N GLU A 180 22.73 11.11 -5.35
CA GLU A 180 21.98 11.40 -4.14
C GLU A 180 20.47 11.40 -4.44
N HIS A 181 19.78 10.33 -4.07
CA HIS A 181 18.31 10.32 -4.01
C HIS A 181 17.90 10.83 -2.62
N PRO A 182 17.09 11.90 -2.56
CA PRO A 182 16.74 12.52 -1.29
C PRO A 182 15.92 11.54 -0.43
N ALA A 183 16.36 11.45 0.82
CA ALA A 183 15.73 10.70 1.88
C ALA A 183 14.24 11.06 2.05
N ALA A 184 13.45 10.00 2.26
CA ALA A 184 12.33 9.94 3.19
C ALA A 184 11.48 11.21 3.39
N MET A 185 10.35 11.29 2.67
CA MET A 185 9.16 11.99 3.15
C MET A 185 8.14 10.98 3.66
N GLN A 186 8.48 10.34 4.77
CA GLN A 186 7.53 9.63 5.62
C GLN A 186 6.99 10.66 6.63
N HIS A 187 5.68 10.61 6.85
CA HIS A 187 4.83 11.60 7.56
C HIS A 187 4.34 12.77 6.69
N GLY A 188 3.16 12.58 6.10
CA GLY A 188 2.25 13.69 5.77
C GLY A 188 1.71 14.35 7.04
N GLY A 189 2.61 14.82 7.91
CA GLY A 189 2.31 15.94 8.78
C GLY A 189 1.97 17.09 7.84
N GLN A 190 0.77 17.62 7.97
CA GLN A 190 0.37 18.85 7.30
C GLN A 190 1.46 19.88 7.57
N LEU A 191 2.29 20.17 6.57
CA LEU A 191 3.21 21.30 6.60
C LEU A 191 2.31 22.54 6.68
N ARG A 192 2.00 22.96 7.91
CA ARG A 192 1.73 24.37 8.19
C ARG A 192 3.02 25.07 7.78
N LEU A 193 3.10 25.49 6.52
CA LEU A 193 3.88 26.65 6.18
C LEU A 193 3.27 27.79 6.99
N GLU A 194 3.76 27.97 8.21
CA GLU A 194 3.76 29.28 8.82
C GLU A 194 4.62 30.12 7.89
N TYR A 195 3.97 30.76 6.93
CA TYR A 195 4.62 31.84 6.20
C TYR A 195 5.07 32.82 7.27
N PRO A 196 6.39 33.04 7.44
CA PRO A 196 6.82 34.03 8.41
C PRO A 196 6.18 35.34 7.99
N LEU A 197 5.59 36.08 8.94
CA LEU A 197 4.93 37.37 8.67
C LEU A 197 5.80 38.31 7.81
N SER A 198 7.13 38.14 7.88
CA SER A 198 8.09 38.82 7.02
C SER A 198 7.87 38.61 5.51
N ALA A 199 7.47 37.42 5.06
CA ALA A 199 7.22 37.14 3.63
C ALA A 199 5.97 37.87 3.11
N VAL A 200 4.95 38.04 3.96
CA VAL A 200 3.74 38.82 3.64
C VAL A 200 4.03 40.32 3.64
N LEU A 201 4.85 40.81 4.57
CA LEU A 201 5.24 42.22 4.60
C LEU A 201 6.13 42.60 3.41
N LEU A 202 7.02 41.68 2.99
CA LEU A 202 7.89 41.91 1.84
C LEU A 202 7.08 42.03 0.53
N SER A 203 6.05 41.21 0.33
CA SER A 203 5.21 41.28 -0.87
C SER A 203 4.42 42.59 -0.96
N ILE A 204 3.94 43.11 0.18
CA ILE A 204 3.27 44.41 0.24
C ILE A 204 4.25 45.56 -0.06
N LEU A 205 5.46 45.52 0.53
CA LEU A 205 6.47 46.55 0.28
C LEU A 205 6.89 46.62 -1.19
N VAL A 206 7.09 45.46 -1.84
CA VAL A 206 7.41 45.41 -3.27
C VAL A 206 6.25 45.96 -4.12
N ALA A 207 5.00 45.65 -3.77
CA ALA A 207 3.83 46.15 -4.48
C ALA A 207 3.63 47.68 -4.35
N VAL A 208 4.05 48.28 -3.24
CA VAL A 208 3.93 49.73 -2.99
C VAL A 208 5.15 50.51 -3.52
N ALA A 209 6.32 49.88 -3.58
CA ALA A 209 7.56 50.52 -4.03
C ALA A 209 7.79 50.46 -5.55
N ALA A 210 6.95 49.77 -6.30
CA ALA A 210 6.98 49.79 -7.76
C ALA A 210 6.31 51.08 -8.28
N PRO A 211 7.06 51.98 -8.96
CA PRO A 211 6.54 53.25 -9.48
C PRO A 211 5.59 53.09 -10.67
#